data_AF-A0A1S4BMC7-F1
#
_entry.id   AF-A0A1S4BMC7-F1
#
_cell.length_a   1.000
_cell.length_b   1.000
_cell.length_c   1.000
_cell.angle_alpha   90.00
_cell.angle_beta   90.00
_cell.angle_gamma   90.00
#
_symmetry.space_group_name_H-M   'P 1'
#
loop_
_entity.id
_entity.type
_entity.pdbx_description
1 polymer ?
#
loop_
_entity_poly.entity_id
_entity_poly.type
_entity_poly.pdbx_seq_one_letter_code
_entity_poly.pdbx_strand_id
1 'polypeptide(L)'
;MGWWPSRAVTFLENHDTGSTQGHWPFPRDKLTQGYAYILTHPGTPVIFYDHFYDFGIRDIINELIEARTRAGIHCRSPLKIYHANNDGYVAQIGDTLAMKLGHLDWNPSKEVHLDGTWQKFVDKGPEYQIWLRQ
;
A
#
# COMPACT_ATOMS: atom_id res chain seq x y z
N MET A 1 -11.10 -4.54 -3.25
CA MET A 1 -11.14 -3.34 -4.12
C MET A 1 -11.25 -3.82 -5.55
N GLY A 2 -12.37 -3.57 -6.25
CA GLY A 2 -12.49 -4.16 -7.59
C GLY A 2 -13.74 -3.82 -8.37
N TRP A 3 -14.83 -3.43 -7.68
CA TRP A 3 -16.09 -3.08 -8.38
C TRP A 3 -16.42 -1.59 -8.31
N TRP A 4 -16.31 -0.95 -7.12
CA TRP A 4 -16.61 0.47 -6.98
C TRP A 4 -15.66 1.19 -6.00
N PRO A 5 -14.38 1.36 -6.35
CA PRO A 5 -13.38 1.86 -5.41
C PRO A 5 -13.69 3.28 -4.89
N SER A 6 -14.36 4.13 -5.68
CA SER A 6 -14.81 5.46 -5.22
C SER A 6 -15.81 5.45 -4.06
N ARG A 7 -16.40 4.29 -3.73
CA ARG A 7 -17.34 4.12 -2.61
C ARG A 7 -16.76 3.24 -1.50
N ALA A 8 -15.48 2.90 -1.59
CA ALA A 8 -14.81 2.07 -0.59
C ALA A 8 -13.93 2.93 0.31
N VAL A 9 -14.14 2.78 1.62
CA VAL A 9 -13.28 3.34 2.66
C VAL A 9 -12.48 2.19 3.25
N THR A 10 -11.17 2.20 3.08
CA THR A 10 -10.29 1.09 3.47
C THR A 10 -9.57 1.43 4.77
N PHE A 11 -9.49 0.48 5.68
CA PHE A 11 -8.81 0.63 6.98
C PHE A 11 -8.14 -0.70 7.37
N LEU A 12 -7.14 -0.65 8.24
CA LEU A 12 -6.57 -1.87 8.84
C LEU A 12 -7.28 -2.23 10.14
N GLU A 13 -7.49 -1.23 11.00
CA GLU A 13 -8.16 -1.40 12.29
C GLU A 13 -9.02 -0.18 12.65
N ASN A 14 -9.92 -0.40 13.61
CA ASN A 14 -10.66 0.63 14.33
C ASN A 14 -10.72 0.27 15.84
N HIS A 15 -11.50 1.01 16.61
CA HIS A 15 -11.64 0.81 18.06
C HIS A 15 -12.31 -0.51 18.47
N ASP A 16 -13.01 -1.18 17.56
CA ASP A 16 -13.63 -2.49 17.80
C ASP A 16 -12.71 -3.64 17.37
N THR A 17 -12.13 -3.54 16.17
CA THR A 17 -11.29 -4.61 15.61
C THR A 17 -9.92 -4.67 16.29
N GLY A 18 -9.35 -3.51 16.62
CA GLY A 18 -8.07 -3.36 17.30
C GLY A 18 -8.22 -2.77 18.70
N SER A 19 -7.24 -1.95 19.11
CA SER A 19 -7.21 -1.28 20.41
C SER A 19 -7.43 -2.26 21.59
N THR A 20 -8.19 -1.84 22.61
CA THR A 20 -8.48 -2.66 23.80
C THR A 20 -9.55 -3.73 23.59
N GLN A 21 -10.43 -3.60 22.59
CA GLN A 21 -11.44 -4.61 22.27
C GLN A 21 -10.80 -5.80 21.54
N GLY A 22 -9.98 -5.52 20.52
CA GLY A 22 -9.20 -6.54 19.83
C GLY A 22 -10.06 -7.67 19.25
N HIS A 23 -11.27 -7.36 18.75
CA HIS A 23 -12.18 -8.39 18.24
C HIS A 23 -11.63 -9.08 16.99
N TRP A 24 -10.84 -8.36 16.18
CA TRP A 24 -10.24 -8.90 14.97
C TRP A 24 -8.97 -8.11 14.59
N PRO A 25 -7.89 -8.25 15.38
CA PRO A 25 -6.72 -7.42 15.20
C PRO A 25 -5.98 -7.81 13.93
N PHE A 26 -5.45 -6.81 13.22
CA PHE A 26 -4.52 -7.01 12.13
C PHE A 26 -3.19 -7.57 12.68
N PRO A 27 -2.48 -8.45 11.95
CA PRO A 27 -1.17 -8.95 12.41
C PRO A 27 -0.20 -7.79 12.66
N ARG A 28 0.24 -7.64 13.92
CA ARG A 28 1.03 -6.47 14.37
C ARG A 28 2.36 -6.32 13.63
N ASP A 29 3.00 -7.44 13.30
CA ASP A 29 4.25 -7.49 12.54
C ASP A 29 4.06 -7.18 11.05
N LYS A 30 2.82 -7.01 10.57
CA LYS A 30 2.49 -6.72 9.16
C LYS A 30 1.83 -5.36 8.97
N LEU A 31 1.72 -4.53 10.00
CA LEU A 31 1.04 -3.23 9.92
C LEU A 31 1.58 -2.35 8.80
N THR A 32 2.89 -2.26 8.65
CA THR A 32 3.54 -1.44 7.61
C THR A 32 3.17 -1.93 6.20
N GLN A 33 3.05 -3.25 6.00
CA GLN A 33 2.62 -3.86 4.74
C GLN A 33 1.15 -3.57 4.45
N GLY A 34 0.29 -3.67 5.47
CA GLY A 34 -1.12 -3.29 5.37
C GLY A 34 -1.29 -1.82 4.97
N TYR A 35 -0.50 -0.93 5.59
CA TYR A 35 -0.54 0.50 5.27
C TYR A 35 -0.02 0.78 3.87
N ALA A 36 1.07 0.12 3.46
CA ALA A 36 1.56 0.20 2.09
C ALA A 36 0.47 -0.16 1.08
N TYR A 37 -0.33 -1.19 1.36
CA TYR A 37 -1.47 -1.54 0.51
C TYR A 37 -2.53 -0.43 0.48
N ILE A 38 -3.15 -0.09 1.62
CA ILE A 38 -4.31 0.83 1.60
C ILE A 38 -3.94 2.27 1.19
N LEU A 39 -2.71 2.72 1.49
CA LEU A 39 -2.28 4.08 1.12
C LEU A 39 -1.83 4.18 -0.33
N THR A 40 -1.43 3.09 -0.98
CA THR A 40 -1.08 3.12 -2.42
C THR A 40 -2.25 2.81 -3.33
N HIS A 41 -3.28 2.08 -2.86
CA HIS A 41 -4.36 1.57 -3.70
C HIS A 41 -5.51 2.57 -3.91
N PRO A 42 -6.43 2.31 -4.86
CA PRO A 42 -7.67 3.06 -4.99
C PRO A 42 -8.51 3.00 -3.71
N GLY A 43 -9.63 3.73 -3.66
CA GLY A 43 -10.40 3.96 -2.44
C GLY A 43 -9.93 5.13 -1.60
N THR A 44 -10.62 5.31 -0.47
CA THR A 44 -10.34 6.35 0.52
C THR A 44 -9.76 5.70 1.78
N PRO A 45 -8.43 5.73 1.98
CA PRO A 45 -7.82 5.10 3.14
C PRO A 45 -8.09 5.87 4.43
N VAL A 46 -8.25 5.13 5.52
CA VAL A 46 -8.37 5.64 6.88
C VAL A 46 -7.20 5.10 7.70
N ILE A 47 -6.58 5.99 8.45
CA ILE A 47 -5.47 5.69 9.34
C ILE A 47 -6.02 5.63 10.76
N PHE A 48 -5.78 4.51 11.44
CA PHE A 48 -6.14 4.34 12.84
C PHE A 48 -5.23 5.16 13.76
N TYR A 49 -5.81 5.72 14.83
CA TYR A 49 -5.12 6.65 15.74
C TYR A 49 -3.91 6.00 16.42
N ASP A 50 -4.10 4.84 17.07
CA ASP A 50 -3.07 4.16 17.85
C ASP A 50 -1.86 3.81 16.97
N HIS A 51 -2.10 3.41 15.72
CA HIS A 51 -1.05 3.15 14.75
C HIS A 51 -0.24 4.39 14.40
N PHE A 52 -0.91 5.54 14.26
CA PHE A 52 -0.27 6.78 13.86
C PHE A 52 0.49 7.48 15.00
N TYR A 53 0.00 7.40 16.24
CA TYR A 53 0.57 8.13 17.37
C TYR A 53 1.32 7.25 18.36
N ASP A 54 0.88 6.01 18.60
CA ASP A 54 1.34 5.22 19.74
C ASP A 54 2.27 4.06 19.34
N PHE A 55 2.14 3.53 18.11
CA PHE A 55 2.86 2.31 17.69
C PHE A 55 4.20 2.59 17.01
N GLY A 56 4.63 3.86 16.95
CA GLY A 56 5.95 4.24 16.44
C GLY A 56 6.14 4.12 14.92
N ILE A 57 5.05 3.96 14.15
CA ILE A 57 5.10 3.86 12.67
C ILE A 57 4.65 5.14 11.95
N ARG A 58 4.59 6.27 12.67
CA ARG A 58 4.12 7.57 12.14
C ARG A 58 4.87 8.00 10.88
N ASP A 59 6.20 7.95 10.91
CA ASP A 59 7.04 8.41 9.80
C ASP A 59 6.87 7.53 8.57
N ILE A 60 6.67 6.23 8.76
CA ILE A 60 6.35 5.29 7.69
C ILE A 60 5.00 5.64 7.05
N ILE A 61 3.97 5.92 7.86
CA ILE A 61 2.65 6.31 7.34
C ILE A 61 2.76 7.64 6.58
N ASN A 62 3.51 8.62 7.08
CA ASN A 62 3.73 9.89 6.39
C ASN A 62 4.44 9.70 5.03
N GLU A 63 5.48 8.86 4.96
CA GLU A 63 6.19 8.52 3.72
C GLU A 63 5.24 7.89 2.68
N LEU A 64 4.33 7.02 3.13
CA LEU A 64 3.32 6.40 2.26
C LEU A 64 2.25 7.39 1.79
N ILE A 65 1.80 8.31 2.65
CA ILE A 65 0.91 9.42 2.27
C ILE A 65 1.59 10.31 1.22
N GLU A 66 2.87 10.59 1.41
CA GLU A 66 3.66 11.38 0.45
C GLU A 66 3.77 10.65 -0.90
N ALA A 67 4.07 9.36 -0.90
CA ALA A 67 4.10 8.55 -2.12
C ALA A 67 2.76 8.62 -2.88
N ARG A 68 1.64 8.44 -2.16
CA ARG A 68 0.29 8.54 -2.72
C ARG A 68 0.03 9.91 -3.34
N THR A 69 0.39 10.97 -2.62
CA THR A 69 0.15 12.36 -3.01
C THR A 69 0.96 12.74 -4.24
N ARG A 70 2.27 12.44 -4.24
CA ARG A 70 3.18 12.69 -5.37
C ARG A 70 2.76 11.96 -6.64
N ALA A 71 2.29 10.72 -6.49
CA ALA A 71 1.77 9.91 -7.60
C ALA A 71 0.38 10.35 -8.09
N GLY A 72 -0.30 11.25 -7.38
CA GLY A 72 -1.66 11.69 -7.72
C GLY A 72 -2.71 10.58 -7.57
N ILE A 73 -2.47 9.59 -6.69
CA ILE A 73 -3.42 8.49 -6.51
C ILE A 73 -4.68 8.97 -5.79
N HIS A 74 -5.84 8.63 -6.35
CA HIS A 74 -7.16 8.99 -5.84
C HIS A 74 -8.07 7.76 -5.78
N CYS A 75 -9.27 7.93 -5.23
CA CYS A 75 -10.17 6.81 -4.95
C CYS A 75 -10.66 6.05 -6.21
N ARG A 76 -10.43 6.60 -7.41
CA ARG A 76 -10.81 6.02 -8.71
C ARG A 76 -9.62 5.60 -9.56
N SER A 77 -8.38 5.72 -9.06
CA SER A 77 -7.22 5.33 -9.85
C SER A 77 -7.37 3.88 -10.33
N PRO A 78 -6.98 3.57 -11.58
CA PRO A 78 -7.01 2.20 -12.07
C PRO A 78 -6.00 1.34 -11.28
N LEU A 79 -6.29 0.06 -11.19
CA LEU A 79 -5.44 -0.93 -10.52
C LEU A 79 -5.18 -2.07 -11.49
N LYS A 80 -3.92 -2.42 -11.69
CA LYS A 80 -3.51 -3.59 -12.45
C LYS A 80 -2.62 -4.47 -11.58
N ILE A 81 -3.08 -5.68 -11.30
CA ILE A 81 -2.35 -6.66 -10.50
C ILE A 81 -1.53 -7.51 -11.47
N TYR A 82 -0.22 -7.61 -11.23
CA TYR A 82 0.69 -8.45 -12.02
C TYR A 82 0.92 -9.80 -11.35
N HIS A 83 1.10 -9.80 -10.03
CA HIS A 83 1.39 -11.00 -9.25
C HIS A 83 0.52 -11.02 -7.99
N ALA A 84 -0.06 -12.16 -7.68
CA ALA A 84 -0.80 -12.42 -6.44
C ALA A 84 -0.70 -13.91 -6.10
N ASN A 85 0.34 -14.28 -5.36
CA ASN A 85 0.64 -15.66 -4.99
C ASN A 85 1.26 -15.71 -3.59
N ASN A 86 1.71 -16.88 -3.16
CA ASN A 86 2.28 -17.08 -1.83
C ASN A 86 3.60 -16.33 -1.60
N ASP A 87 4.33 -16.00 -2.67
CA ASP A 87 5.61 -15.30 -2.58
C ASP A 87 5.41 -13.78 -2.46
N GLY A 88 4.26 -13.26 -2.90
CA GLY A 88 3.92 -11.86 -2.72
C GLY A 88 2.83 -11.33 -3.65
N TYR A 89 2.73 -10.01 -3.64
CA TYR A 89 1.74 -9.27 -4.42
C TYR A 89 2.40 -8.09 -5.11
N VAL A 90 2.09 -7.87 -6.38
CA VAL A 90 2.60 -6.75 -7.18
C VAL A 90 1.45 -6.11 -7.92
N ALA A 91 1.36 -4.78 -7.84
CA ALA A 91 0.38 -4.02 -8.57
C ALA A 91 0.92 -2.67 -9.04
N GLN A 92 0.40 -2.22 -10.18
CA GLN A 92 0.46 -0.85 -10.64
C GLN A 92 -0.85 -0.15 -10.29
N ILE A 93 -0.73 1.06 -9.73
CA ILE A 93 -1.85 1.93 -9.38
C ILE A 93 -1.72 3.22 -10.20
N GLY A 94 -2.75 3.57 -10.95
CA GLY A 94 -2.66 4.62 -11.95
C GLY A 94 -1.61 4.30 -13.01
N ASP A 95 -1.04 5.33 -13.60
CA ASP A 95 0.10 5.21 -14.53
C ASP A 95 1.42 5.61 -13.88
N THR A 96 1.40 5.86 -12.56
CA THR A 96 2.44 6.61 -11.83
C THR A 96 3.03 5.89 -10.62
N LEU A 97 2.39 4.84 -10.10
CA LEU A 97 2.86 4.12 -8.92
C LEU A 97 2.88 2.60 -9.15
N ALA A 98 3.99 1.96 -8.79
CA ALA A 98 4.09 0.50 -8.71
C ALA A 98 4.45 0.10 -7.28
N MET A 99 3.81 -0.95 -6.78
CA MET A 99 3.97 -1.43 -5.41
C MET A 99 4.14 -2.95 -5.39
N LYS A 100 5.10 -3.42 -4.59
CA LYS A 100 5.38 -4.83 -4.35
C LYS A 100 5.32 -5.10 -2.85
N LEU A 101 4.65 -6.18 -2.46
CA LEU A 101 4.63 -6.75 -1.11
C LEU A 101 5.25 -8.16 -1.15
N GLY A 102 5.94 -8.55 -0.08
CA GLY A 102 6.49 -9.90 0.09
C GLY A 102 7.83 -10.13 -0.61
N HIS A 103 8.20 -11.40 -0.79
CA HIS A 103 9.55 -11.84 -1.12
C HIS A 103 9.83 -12.01 -2.62
N LEU A 104 8.86 -11.71 -3.50
CA LEU A 104 9.04 -11.78 -4.95
C LEU A 104 10.32 -11.06 -5.42
N ASP A 105 11.13 -11.72 -6.26
CA ASP A 105 12.24 -11.07 -6.94
C ASP A 105 11.73 -10.23 -8.12
N TRP A 106 11.14 -9.09 -7.80
CA TRP A 106 10.45 -8.23 -8.74
C TRP A 106 10.87 -6.77 -8.58
N ASN A 107 11.00 -6.09 -9.72
CA ASN A 107 11.07 -4.63 -9.80
C ASN A 107 10.49 -4.20 -11.18
N PRO A 108 10.19 -2.90 -11.38
CA PRO A 108 9.54 -2.47 -12.61
C PRO A 108 10.27 -2.82 -13.91
N SER A 109 11.62 -2.87 -13.90
CA SER A 109 12.39 -3.19 -15.12
C SER A 109 12.33 -4.67 -15.52
N LYS A 110 11.79 -5.54 -14.65
CA LYS A 110 11.56 -6.97 -14.93
C LYS A 110 10.17 -7.24 -15.50
N GLU A 111 9.26 -6.27 -15.46
CA GLU A 111 7.87 -6.45 -15.86
C GLU A 111 7.66 -6.05 -17.32
N VAL A 112 7.23 -7.00 -18.16
CA VAL A 112 7.15 -6.82 -19.62
C VAL A 112 6.10 -5.78 -20.01
N HIS A 113 5.04 -5.65 -19.22
CA HIS A 113 3.91 -4.77 -19.51
C HIS A 113 3.83 -3.57 -18.56
N LEU A 114 4.98 -3.02 -18.17
CA LEU A 114 5.11 -1.85 -17.30
C LEU A 114 6.12 -0.84 -17.86
N ASP A 115 5.69 -0.12 -18.90
CA ASP A 115 6.54 0.86 -19.59
C ASP A 115 6.89 2.09 -18.72
N GLY A 116 8.02 2.71 -19.02
CA GLY A 116 8.46 3.98 -18.43
C GLY A 116 9.67 3.86 -17.52
N THR A 117 10.14 5.03 -17.06
CA THR A 117 11.25 5.11 -16.10
C THR A 117 10.68 5.15 -14.69
N TRP A 118 11.06 4.16 -13.89
CA TRP A 118 10.54 3.99 -12.53
C TRP A 118 11.66 4.22 -11.51
N GLN A 119 11.45 5.18 -10.61
CA GLN A 119 12.37 5.46 -9.52
C GLN A 119 11.84 4.84 -8.24
N LYS A 120 12.70 4.11 -7.53
CA LYS A 120 12.34 3.58 -6.21
C LYS A 120 12.18 4.73 -5.24
N PHE A 121 11.02 4.81 -4.58
CA PHE A 121 10.67 5.85 -3.62
C PHE A 121 10.70 5.31 -2.18
N VAL A 122 10.14 4.12 -1.94
CA VAL A 122 10.25 3.43 -0.64
C VAL A 122 10.92 2.08 -0.82
N ASP A 123 11.86 1.76 0.08
CA ASP A 123 12.50 0.45 0.19
C ASP A 123 12.48 -0.05 1.64
N LYS A 124 11.59 -0.99 1.96
CA LYS A 124 11.62 -1.74 3.23
C LYS A 124 12.12 -3.17 3.01
N GLY A 125 13.02 -3.36 2.04
CA GLY A 125 13.62 -4.64 1.72
C GLY A 125 12.58 -5.69 1.30
N PRO A 126 12.54 -6.86 1.95
CA PRO A 126 11.64 -7.94 1.56
C PRO A 126 10.17 -7.72 1.96
N GLU A 127 9.86 -6.71 2.78
CA GLU A 127 8.47 -6.50 3.22
C GLU A 127 7.64 -5.85 2.11
N TYR A 128 8.09 -4.67 1.68
CA TYR A 128 7.48 -3.96 0.57
C TYR A 128 8.41 -2.92 -0.04
N GLN A 129 8.13 -2.59 -1.30
CA GLN A 129 8.84 -1.60 -2.08
C GLN A 129 7.85 -0.83 -2.96
N ILE A 130 8.12 0.46 -3.15
CA ILE A 130 7.26 1.36 -3.94
C ILE A 130 8.14 2.13 -4.92
N TRP A 131 7.69 2.19 -6.17
CA TRP A 131 8.30 2.98 -7.22
C TRP A 131 7.32 4.02 -7.74
N LEU A 132 7.83 5.20 -8.04
CA LEU A 132 7.11 6.27 -8.71
C LEU A 132 7.66 6.41 -10.12
N ARG A 133 6.78 6.64 -11.08
CA ARG A 133 7.17 6.95 -12.47
C ARG A 133 7.72 8.37 -12.55
N GLN A 134 8.79 8.54 -13.32
CA GLN A 134 9.37 9.85 -13.64
C GLN A 134 8.62 10.54 -14.79
#